data_AF-A0A3B9VTB2-F1
#
_entry.id   AF-A0A3B9VTB2-F1
#
_cell.length_a   1.000
_cell.length_b   1.000
_cell.length_c   1.000
_cell.angle_alpha   90.00
_cell.angle_beta   90.00
_cell.angle_gamma   90.00
#
_symmetry.space_group_name_H-M   'P 1'
#
loop_
_entity.id
_entity.type
_entity.pdbx_description
1 polymer ?
#
loop_
_entity_poly.entity_id
_entity_poly.type
_entity_poly.pdbx_seq_one_letter_code
_entity_poly.pdbx_strand_id
1 'polypeptide(L)'
;MEQVFRAASEEAAAGNGMVVATVVRTSGSTPQKPGAKLLVRADGSGVGTLGGGCVEGDIWFAASQLLKSGGPAEMRDYELNEDLAAQDGLVCGGTMYFLLDPIRDEANPNGTKADPDF
;
A
#
# COMPACT_ATOMS: atom_id res chain seq x y z
N MET A 1 -11.10 3.50 -7.38
CA MET A 1 -10.05 4.50 -7.07
C MET A 1 -10.58 5.71 -6.32
N GLU A 2 -11.78 6.24 -6.63
CA GLU A 2 -12.34 7.42 -5.95
C GLU A 2 -12.32 7.32 -4.41
N GLN A 3 -12.69 6.18 -3.84
CA GLN A 3 -12.69 5.96 -2.39
C GLN A 3 -11.30 6.11 -1.76
N VAL A 4 -10.24 5.70 -2.45
CA VAL A 4 -8.85 5.81 -1.96
C VAL A 4 -8.43 7.28 -1.90
N PHE A 5 -8.70 8.04 -2.96
CA PHE A 5 -8.38 9.47 -2.98
C PHE A 5 -9.23 10.28 -2.00
N ARG A 6 -10.50 9.92 -1.82
CA ARG A 6 -11.38 10.53 -0.83
C ARG A 6 -10.83 10.30 0.58
N ALA A 7 -10.53 9.05 0.93
CA ALA A 7 -9.92 8.72 2.21
C ALA A 7 -8.58 9.45 2.41
N ALA A 8 -7.73 9.49 1.38
CA ALA A 8 -6.47 10.22 1.46
C ALA A 8 -6.67 11.73 1.73
N SER A 9 -7.64 12.35 1.08
CA SER A 9 -7.97 13.75 1.33
C SER A 9 -8.47 13.99 2.75
N GLU A 10 -9.27 13.06 3.29
CA GLU A 10 -9.81 13.14 4.65
C GLU A 10 -8.71 12.99 5.70
N GLU A 11 -7.82 12.00 5.55
CA GLU A 11 -6.69 11.80 6.47
C GLU A 11 -5.71 12.98 6.43
N ALA A 12 -5.40 13.49 5.24
CA ALA A 12 -4.51 14.64 5.08
C ALA A 12 -5.10 15.89 5.75
N ALA A 13 -6.40 16.15 5.56
CA ALA A 13 -7.09 17.26 6.22
C ALA A 13 -7.14 17.11 7.75
N ALA A 14 -7.13 15.87 8.25
CA ALA A 14 -7.11 15.57 9.69
C ALA A 14 -5.69 15.60 10.30
N GLY A 15 -4.64 15.75 9.49
CA GLY A 15 -3.24 15.71 9.91
C GLY A 15 -2.74 14.30 10.23
N ASN A 16 -3.42 13.26 9.75
CA ASN A 16 -3.08 11.87 10.02
C ASN A 16 -2.10 11.34 8.95
N GLY A 17 -1.12 10.56 9.40
CA GLY A 17 -0.18 9.88 8.50
C GLY A 17 -0.79 8.66 7.81
N MET A 18 -0.47 8.48 6.53
CA MET A 18 -0.90 7.33 5.73
C MET A 18 0.13 6.97 4.65
N VAL A 19 0.04 5.79 4.07
CA VAL A 19 0.79 5.41 2.86
C VAL A 19 -0.20 5.02 1.78
N VAL A 20 0.01 5.53 0.57
CA VAL A 20 -0.71 5.09 -0.63
C VAL A 20 0.22 4.20 -1.45
N ALA A 21 -0.04 2.90 -1.42
CA ALA A 21 0.58 1.94 -2.31
C ALA A 21 -0.13 1.97 -3.68
N THR A 22 0.63 2.11 -4.77
CA THR A 22 0.10 2.14 -6.13
C THR A 22 0.85 1.15 -7.01
N VAL A 23 0.12 0.30 -7.75
CA VAL A 23 0.71 -0.47 -8.86
C VAL A 23 1.10 0.51 -9.95
N VAL A 24 2.40 0.68 -10.19
CA VAL A 24 2.92 1.60 -11.21
C VAL A 24 3.30 0.90 -12.51
N ARG A 25 3.62 -0.39 -12.43
CA ARG A 25 3.96 -1.21 -13.60
C ARG A 25 3.58 -2.67 -13.35
N THR A 26 3.30 -3.39 -14.42
CA THR A 26 3.16 -4.85 -14.41
C THR A 26 3.88 -5.44 -15.62
N SER A 27 4.43 -6.64 -15.49
CA SER A 27 4.96 -7.45 -16.58
C SER A 27 4.29 -8.83 -16.54
N GLY A 28 4.03 -9.44 -17.69
CA GLY A 28 3.36 -10.75 -17.77
C GLY A 28 1.88 -10.70 -17.35
N SER A 29 1.38 -11.85 -16.87
CA SER A 29 0.01 -11.97 -16.36
C SER A 29 0.00 -11.62 -14.87
N THR A 30 -0.81 -10.63 -14.47
CA THR A 30 -0.90 -10.13 -13.09
C THR A 30 -2.37 -9.91 -12.72
N PRO A 31 -2.77 -10.10 -11.44
CA PRO A 31 -4.16 -10.01 -11.00
C PRO A 31 -4.72 -8.58 -11.06
N GLN A 32 -3.84 -7.57 -10.96
CA GLN A 32 -4.19 -6.17 -11.13
C GLN A 32 -3.34 -5.49 -12.21
N LYS A 33 -3.82 -4.32 -12.64
CA LYS A 33 -3.15 -3.46 -13.63
C LYS A 33 -2.60 -2.19 -12.99
N PRO A 34 -1.66 -1.49 -13.67
CA PRO A 34 -1.20 -0.19 -13.22
C PRO A 34 -2.36 0.75 -12.92
N GLY A 35 -2.24 1.48 -11.82
CA GLY A 35 -3.27 2.36 -11.29
C GLY A 35 -4.01 1.80 -10.09
N ALA A 36 -4.07 0.49 -9.87
CA ALA A 36 -4.63 -0.09 -8.63
C ALA A 36 -3.94 0.49 -7.39
N LYS A 37 -4.71 0.76 -6.33
CA LYS A 37 -4.22 1.45 -5.13
C LYS A 37 -4.77 0.84 -3.85
N LEU A 38 -3.95 0.94 -2.83
CA LEU A 38 -4.28 0.63 -1.45
C LEU A 38 -3.75 1.75 -0.55
N LEU A 39 -4.63 2.33 0.26
CA LEU A 39 -4.25 3.23 1.35
C LEU A 39 -4.13 2.42 2.63
N VAL A 40 -3.05 2.64 3.38
CA VAL A 40 -2.80 2.05 4.70
C VAL A 40 -2.64 3.18 5.71
N ARG A 41 -3.38 3.10 6.82
CA ARG A 41 -3.33 4.06 7.93
C ARG A 41 -2.40 3.58 9.05
N ALA A 42 -2.04 4.49 9.94
CA ALA A 42 -1.22 4.17 11.12
C ALA A 42 -1.88 3.16 12.08
N ASP A 43 -3.21 3.12 12.15
CA ASP A 43 -3.97 2.15 12.96
C ASP A 43 -4.05 0.75 12.32
N GLY A 44 -3.45 0.57 11.14
CA GLY A 44 -3.45 -0.70 10.41
C GLY A 44 -4.73 -0.95 9.60
N SER A 45 -5.69 -0.02 9.57
CA SER A 45 -6.83 -0.06 8.66
C SER A 45 -6.45 0.46 7.26
N GLY A 46 -7.29 0.21 6.26
CA GLY A 46 -7.00 0.62 4.90
C GLY A 46 -8.21 0.68 3.97
N VAL A 47 -7.99 1.24 2.78
CA VAL A 47 -9.01 1.44 1.74
C VAL A 47 -8.42 1.11 0.38
N GLY A 48 -9.15 0.34 -0.44
CA GLY A 48 -8.67 -0.12 -1.74
C GLY A 48 -8.10 -1.54 -1.70
N THR A 49 -7.56 -1.99 -2.82
CA THR A 49 -7.00 -3.34 -2.97
C THR A 49 -5.98 -3.38 -4.10
N LEU A 50 -4.96 -4.23 -3.94
CA LEU A 50 -3.95 -4.56 -4.93
C LEU A 50 -4.22 -5.91 -5.61
N GLY A 51 -5.38 -6.53 -5.34
CA GLY A 51 -5.77 -7.84 -5.85
C GLY A 51 -5.87 -8.93 -4.78
N GLY A 52 -5.59 -8.61 -3.51
CA GLY A 52 -5.61 -9.56 -2.40
C GLY A 52 -4.41 -10.52 -2.37
N GLY A 53 -4.49 -11.53 -1.51
CA GLY A 53 -3.46 -12.57 -1.36
C GLY A 53 -2.16 -12.11 -0.70
N CYS A 54 -1.10 -12.91 -0.85
CA CYS A 54 0.21 -12.68 -0.23
C CYS A 54 0.80 -11.33 -0.63
N VAL A 55 0.67 -10.94 -1.91
CA VAL A 55 1.15 -9.67 -2.44
C VAL A 55 0.58 -8.48 -1.68
N GLU A 56 -0.73 -8.46 -1.45
CA GLU A 56 -1.38 -7.37 -0.74
C GLU A 56 -0.94 -7.32 0.72
N GLY A 57 -0.82 -8.48 1.38
CA GLY A 57 -0.33 -8.57 2.76
C GLY A 57 1.10 -8.04 2.92
N ASP A 58 2.01 -8.39 2.01
CA ASP A 58 3.40 -7.95 2.07
C ASP A 58 3.54 -6.44 1.82
N ILE A 59 2.80 -5.90 0.84
CA ILE A 59 2.79 -4.46 0.57
C ILE A 59 2.11 -3.69 1.73
N TRP A 60 1.06 -4.24 2.34
CA TRP A 60 0.41 -3.65 3.51
C TRP A 60 1.37 -3.58 4.70
N PHE A 61 2.11 -4.66 4.95
CA PHE A 61 3.12 -4.71 6.00
C PHE A 61 4.24 -3.70 5.74
N ALA A 62 4.78 -3.66 4.53
CA ALA A 62 5.82 -2.69 4.15
C ALA A 62 5.34 -1.23 4.33
N ALA A 63 4.11 -0.92 3.89
CA ALA A 63 3.50 0.40 4.07
C ALA A 63 3.34 0.77 5.56
N SER A 64 2.89 -0.17 6.38
CA SER A 64 2.76 0.03 7.84
C SER A 64 4.12 0.30 8.50
N GLN A 65 5.17 -0.42 8.09
CA GLN A 65 6.52 -0.21 8.59
C GLN A 65 7.11 1.11 8.11
N LEU A 66 6.81 1.51 6.87
CA LEU A 66 7.23 2.80 6.32
C LEU A 66 6.61 3.98 7.07
N LEU A 67 5.34 3.84 7.48
CA LEU A 67 4.68 4.82 8.36
C LEU A 67 5.37 4.92 9.72
N LYS A 68 5.57 3.78 10.39
CA LYS A 68 6.18 3.73 11.72
C LYS A 68 7.61 4.27 11.75
N SER A 69 8.37 3.99 10.69
CA SER A 69 9.78 4.40 10.61
C SER A 69 9.99 5.85 10.19
N GLY A 70 8.96 6.51 9.65
CA GLY A 70 9.12 7.85 9.08
C GLY A 70 9.97 7.87 7.80
N GLY A 71 10.15 6.74 7.10
CA GLY A 71 11.00 6.65 5.90
C GLY A 71 10.48 7.38 4.66
N PRO A 72 11.31 7.60 3.62
CA PRO A 72 10.88 8.23 2.36
C PRO A 72 10.06 7.27 1.48
N ALA A 73 9.46 7.79 0.40
CA ALA A 73 8.81 6.95 -0.60
C ALA A 73 9.75 5.86 -1.13
N GLU A 74 9.21 4.64 -1.34
CA GLU A 74 10.00 3.49 -1.80
C GLU A 74 9.32 2.73 -2.93
N MET A 75 10.14 2.09 -3.77
CA MET A 75 9.69 1.18 -4.83
C MET A 75 9.82 -0.26 -4.36
N ARG A 76 8.82 -1.07 -4.66
CA ARG A 76 8.83 -2.53 -4.42
C ARG A 76 8.44 -3.26 -5.68
N ASP A 77 9.00 -4.43 -5.88
CA ASP A 77 8.53 -5.38 -6.89
C ASP A 77 8.15 -6.71 -6.23
N TYR A 78 7.23 -7.41 -6.86
CA TYR A 78 6.75 -8.71 -6.42
C TYR A 78 6.63 -9.63 -7.63
N GLU A 79 7.39 -10.72 -7.59
CA GLU A 79 7.32 -11.78 -8.60
C GLU A 79 6.29 -12.81 -8.17
N LEU A 80 5.30 -13.06 -9.03
CA LEU A 80 4.23 -14.02 -8.77
C LEU A 80 4.72 -15.43 -9.11
N ASN A 81 5.63 -15.94 -8.29
CA ASN A 81 6.27 -17.24 -8.46
C ASN A 81 5.84 -18.16 -7.32
N GLU A 82 4.63 -18.71 -7.39
CA GLU A 82 4.24 -19.74 -6.43
C GLU A 82 4.20 -21.11 -7.11
N ASP A 83 5.32 -21.81 -6.96
CA ASP A 83 5.57 -23.21 -7.31
C ASP A 83 4.59 -24.23 -6.68
N LEU A 84 3.56 -23.79 -5.93
CA LEU A 84 2.46 -24.63 -5.45
C LEU A 84 1.18 -24.57 -6.29
N ALA A 85 0.98 -23.55 -7.13
CA ALA A 85 -0.21 -23.39 -7.97
C ALA A 85 -0.05 -23.98 -9.39
N ALA A 86 1.11 -24.57 -9.68
CA ALA A 86 1.47 -25.16 -10.97
C ALA A 86 0.67 -26.43 -11.33
N GLN A 87 -0.12 -26.99 -10.42
CA GLN A 87 -0.94 -28.18 -10.70
C GLN A 87 -2.22 -27.88 -11.51
N ASP A 88 -2.73 -26.63 -11.43
CA ASP A 88 -4.00 -26.25 -12.07
C ASP A 88 -3.86 -25.26 -13.24
N GLY A 89 -2.64 -24.82 -13.56
CA GLY A 89 -2.37 -23.97 -14.74
C GLY A 89 -2.88 -22.53 -14.65
N LEU A 90 -3.23 -22.05 -13.46
CA LEU A 90 -3.85 -20.73 -13.23
C LEU A 90 -2.89 -19.66 -12.68
N VAL A 91 -1.57 -19.82 -12.84
CA VAL A 91 -0.61 -18.86 -12.27
C VAL A 91 -0.52 -17.60 -13.14
N CYS A 92 -0.75 -16.46 -12.51
CA CYS A 92 -0.33 -15.16 -13.02
C CYS A 92 1.21 -15.11 -13.03
N GLY A 93 1.87 -15.62 -14.07
CA GLY A 93 3.34 -15.65 -14.19
C GLY A 93 3.95 -14.29 -14.54
N GLY A 94 3.72 -13.29 -13.69
CA GLY A 94 4.10 -11.90 -13.93
C GLY A 94 4.74 -11.23 -12.73
N THR A 95 5.19 -10.00 -12.92
CA THR A 95 5.79 -9.17 -11.87
C THR A 95 4.98 -7.90 -11.72
N MET A 96 4.66 -7.52 -10.48
CA MET A 96 4.02 -6.26 -10.15
C MET A 96 5.03 -5.31 -9.51
N TYR A 97 4.96 -4.03 -9.86
CA TYR A 97 5.81 -2.98 -9.31
C TYR A 97 4.94 -1.95 -8.60
N PHE A 98 5.31 -1.59 -7.39
CA PHE A 98 4.56 -0.74 -6.49
C PHE A 98 5.39 0.47 -6.09
N LEU A 99 4.75 1.63 -6.08
CA LEU A 99 5.22 2.80 -5.36
C LEU A 99 4.51 2.82 -4.01
N LEU A 100 5.25 2.90 -2.91
CA LEU A 100 4.73 3.16 -1.58
C LEU A 100 5.03 4.62 -1.25
N ASP A 101 3.99 5.45 -1.26
CA ASP A 101 4.11 6.90 -1.08
C ASP A 101 3.55 7.32 0.28
N PRO A 102 4.40 7.69 1.27
CA PRO A 102 3.96 8.18 2.56
C PRO A 102 3.48 9.63 2.47
N ILE A 103 2.25 9.87 2.92
CA ILE A 103 1.66 11.21 3.03
C ILE A 103 1.55 11.54 4.51
N ARG A 104 2.17 12.65 4.91
CA ARG A 104 2.27 13.08 6.31
C ARG A 104 2.19 14.59 6.36
N ASP A 105 1.80 15.10 7.53
CA ASP A 105 2.03 16.52 7.82
C ASP A 105 3.53 16.72 8.07
N GLU A 106 4.18 17.59 7.31
CA GLU A 106 5.58 17.97 7.52
C GLU A 106 5.79 18.57 8.92
N ALA A 107 4.74 19.15 9.52
CA ALA A 107 4.76 19.63 10.91
C ALA A 107 4.57 18.51 11.94
N ASN A 108 4.05 17.33 11.56
CA ASN A 108 3.89 16.15 12.42
C ASN A 108 4.21 14.85 11.66
N PRO A 109 5.50 14.55 11.42
CA PRO A 109 5.91 13.43 10.58
C PRO A 109 5.61 12.04 11.19
N ASN A 110 5.19 11.96 12.46
CA ASN A 110 4.86 10.69 13.12
C ASN A 110 3.35 10.47 13.30
N GLY A 111 2.49 11.43 12.94
CA GLY A 111 1.04 11.24 12.80
C GLY A 111 0.27 10.74 14.04
N THR A 112 0.92 10.52 15.18
CA THR A 112 0.23 10.33 16.45
C THR A 112 -0.27 11.70 16.84
N LYS A 113 -1.59 11.93 16.77
CA LYS A 113 -2.17 12.96 17.64
C LYS A 113 -1.71 12.60 19.04
N ALA A 114 -0.96 13.48 19.69
CA ALA A 114 -0.76 13.38 21.12
C ALA A 114 -2.17 13.24 21.72
N ASP A 115 -2.39 12.18 22.48
CA ASP A 115 -3.61 12.03 23.26
C ASP A 115 -3.72 13.29 24.12
N PRO A 116 -4.75 14.16 23.95
CA PRO A 116 -4.83 15.39 24.71
C PRO A 116 -5.09 15.16 26.21
N ASP A 117 -5.33 13.90 26.61
CA ASP A 117 -5.76 13.50 27.96
C ASP A 117 -4.73 12.66 28.75
N PHE A 118 -3.44 12.63 28.35
CA PHE A 118 -2.33 12.11 29.20
C PHE A 118 -1.12 13.02 29.28
#